data_AF-A0A523JPG5-F1
#
_entry.id   AF-A0A523JPG5-F1
#
_cell.length_a   1.000
_cell.length_b   1.000
_cell.length_c   1.000
_cell.angle_alpha   90.00
_cell.angle_beta   90.00
_cell.angle_gamma   90.00
#
_symmetry.space_group_name_H-M   'P 1'
#
loop_
_entity.id
_entity.type
_entity.pdbx_description
1 polymer ?
#
loop_
_entity_poly.entity_id
_entity_poly.type
_entity_poly.pdbx_seq_one_letter_code
_entity_poly.pdbx_strand_id
1 'polypeptide(L)'
;MTRNIAMKILLSFLILVAVSACASRQVALVPEDKPFSARKNAEIALLYWIDSLPHVLTTGVDNLIPSPARAAAFQSALEALLRDDPGLAATAAETAGYQVVIFNFGDIRFLALADSRHPGIGPTVIVNPNARRELIAGAPHPVFEEGVDIEAGLFVTRLEARAAIIAGAHACASSVASRCATADNVCPGNGSAPVRVSDAAHNTVLLYQLAHETLAHAWPDSIVFSLRGMMRADNAIVIFSDGSRRHAGVEALPNRLRDGVAATSLSSAGKIVSCQDADDDTLARRSFCGAGNVQGRFLNGSPDACSVDASASSGRFVHLEQGGIVLARLRSAAQLNLSGSAAENLLRGIAAVIPSSEMPMASPDSASGPGQDRR
;
A
#
# COMPACT_ATOMS: atom_id res chain seq x y z
N MET A 1 -21.45 32.39 -34.88
CA MET A 1 -20.96 33.37 -33.87
C MET A 1 -19.71 32.80 -33.24
N THR A 2 -18.58 33.27 -33.73
CA THR A 2 -17.21 32.97 -33.30
C THR A 2 -16.78 33.95 -32.20
N ARG A 3 -16.14 33.45 -31.14
CA ARG A 3 -15.11 34.12 -30.28
C ARG A 3 -14.76 33.17 -29.12
N ASN A 4 -13.60 32.51 -29.12
CA ASN A 4 -12.30 32.99 -28.62
C ASN A 4 -12.33 33.55 -27.19
N ILE A 5 -11.83 32.78 -26.22
CA ILE A 5 -10.77 33.22 -25.30
C ILE A 5 -9.83 32.03 -25.04
N ALA A 6 -8.67 32.06 -25.70
CA ALA A 6 -7.47 31.36 -25.29
C ALA A 6 -6.84 32.09 -24.10
N MET A 7 -6.12 31.36 -23.23
CA MET A 7 -4.89 31.75 -22.51
C MET A 7 -4.81 31.12 -21.10
N LYS A 8 -3.92 30.14 -20.95
CA LYS A 8 -3.13 29.76 -19.76
C LYS A 8 -2.11 28.70 -20.24
N ILE A 9 -0.99 29.13 -20.82
CA ILE A 9 0.35 29.18 -20.17
C ILE A 9 0.66 27.82 -19.53
N LEU A 10 1.19 26.85 -20.29
CA LEU A 10 2.62 26.64 -20.57
C LEU A 10 3.45 26.44 -19.28
N LEU A 11 3.45 25.22 -18.76
CA LEU A 11 4.56 24.69 -17.96
C LEU A 11 4.71 23.20 -18.28
N SER A 12 5.29 22.92 -19.45
CA SER A 12 5.69 21.57 -19.85
C SER A 12 6.94 21.17 -19.07
N PHE A 13 6.78 20.40 -18.00
CA PHE A 13 7.88 19.58 -17.49
C PHE A 13 7.93 18.31 -18.35
N LEU A 14 8.94 18.23 -19.20
CA LEU A 14 9.28 17.03 -19.96
C LEU A 14 9.79 15.99 -18.95
N ILE A 15 8.93 15.10 -18.46
CA ILE A 15 9.37 13.87 -17.81
C ILE A 15 9.65 12.89 -18.93
N LEU A 16 10.95 12.73 -19.25
CA LEU A 16 11.41 11.71 -20.19
C LEU A 16 11.31 10.34 -19.49
N VAL A 17 10.21 9.63 -19.70
CA VAL A 17 10.14 8.20 -19.36
C VAL A 17 10.95 7.45 -20.42
N ALA A 18 12.17 7.04 -20.08
CA ALA A 18 12.99 6.20 -20.93
C ALA A 18 12.41 4.78 -20.96
N VAL A 19 11.64 4.46 -22.01
CA VAL A 19 11.36 3.08 -22.40
C VAL A 19 12.58 2.58 -23.18
N SER A 20 13.42 1.77 -22.55
CA SER A 20 14.68 1.31 -23.15
C SER A 20 14.44 0.09 -24.05
N ALA A 21 14.49 0.29 -25.36
CA ALA A 21 14.92 -0.73 -26.31
C ALA A 21 16.45 -0.65 -26.44
N CYS A 22 17.13 -1.80 -26.35
CA CYS A 22 18.58 -1.95 -26.40
C CYS A 22 19.28 -1.11 -27.50
N ALA A 23 20.17 -0.19 -27.11
CA ALA A 23 21.55 -0.06 -27.63
C ALA A 23 22.28 1.18 -27.05
N SER A 24 23.48 0.95 -26.52
CA SER A 24 24.63 1.87 -26.37
C SER A 24 24.49 3.22 -25.65
N ARG A 25 24.99 3.24 -24.40
CA ARG A 25 25.72 4.30 -23.66
C ARG A 25 25.58 5.75 -24.13
N GLN A 26 24.87 6.55 -23.33
CA GLN A 26 25.37 7.78 -22.70
C GLN A 26 24.59 8.00 -21.41
N VAL A 27 25.23 7.79 -20.26
CA VAL A 27 24.67 8.09 -18.93
C VAL A 27 24.80 9.59 -18.73
N ALA A 28 23.68 10.32 -18.81
CA ALA A 28 23.63 11.71 -18.40
C ALA A 28 23.69 11.76 -16.87
N LEU A 29 24.82 12.22 -16.33
CA LEU A 29 24.99 12.48 -14.90
C LEU A 29 24.18 13.74 -14.55
N VAL A 30 23.12 13.55 -13.75
CA VAL A 30 22.41 14.65 -13.08
C VAL A 30 23.26 15.08 -11.87
N PRO A 31 23.43 16.40 -11.59
CA PRO A 31 24.25 16.87 -10.49
C PRO A 31 23.80 16.33 -9.13
N GLU A 32 24.78 16.08 -8.27
CA GLU A 32 24.63 15.57 -6.91
C GLU A 32 23.84 16.57 -6.05
N ASP A 33 22.54 16.29 -5.91
CA ASP A 33 21.57 17.15 -5.25
C ASP A 33 21.56 16.86 -3.73
N LYS A 34 21.46 17.91 -2.90
CA LYS A 34 21.46 17.80 -1.42
C LYS A 34 20.48 16.70 -0.94
N PRO A 35 20.80 15.92 0.10
CA PRO A 35 20.01 14.73 0.51
C PRO A 35 18.51 15.01 0.77
N PHE A 36 18.16 16.23 1.17
CA PHE A 36 16.77 16.64 1.38
C PHE A 36 15.97 16.82 0.07
N SER A 37 16.61 17.18 -1.05
CA SER A 37 15.94 17.24 -2.35
C SER A 37 15.75 15.86 -2.96
N ALA A 38 16.73 14.95 -2.82
CA ALA A 38 16.62 13.58 -3.33
C ALA A 38 15.41 12.82 -2.77
N ARG A 39 15.19 12.87 -1.45
CA ARG A 39 14.03 12.22 -0.80
C ARG A 39 12.69 12.80 -1.26
N LYS A 40 12.61 14.14 -1.32
CA LYS A 40 11.39 14.81 -1.79
C LYS A 40 11.11 14.50 -3.26
N ASN A 41 12.14 14.47 -4.10
CA ASN A 41 12.02 14.13 -5.52
C ASN A 41 11.58 12.67 -5.69
N ALA A 42 12.13 11.75 -4.90
CA ALA A 42 11.74 10.34 -4.91
C ALA A 42 10.28 10.15 -4.49
N GLU A 43 9.84 10.83 -3.44
CA GLU A 43 8.43 10.85 -3.01
C GLU A 43 7.53 11.35 -4.14
N ILE A 44 7.81 12.53 -4.68
CA ILE A 44 7.01 13.12 -5.76
C ILE A 44 6.94 12.17 -6.96
N ALA A 45 8.07 11.67 -7.44
CA ALA A 45 8.09 10.80 -8.61
C ALA A 45 7.29 9.51 -8.42
N LEU A 46 7.43 8.86 -7.25
CA LEU A 46 6.67 7.65 -6.96
C LEU A 46 5.17 7.94 -6.87
N LEU A 47 4.77 8.99 -6.16
CA LEU A 47 3.36 9.32 -5.98
C LEU A 47 2.68 9.75 -7.28
N TYR A 48 3.36 10.52 -8.14
CA TYR A 48 2.84 10.84 -9.47
C TYR A 48 2.70 9.61 -10.36
N TRP A 49 3.62 8.65 -10.25
CA TRP A 49 3.50 7.39 -10.97
C TRP A 49 2.30 6.59 -10.46
N ILE A 50 2.11 6.46 -9.14
CA ILE A 50 0.94 5.79 -8.55
C ILE A 50 -0.36 6.45 -9.02
N ASP A 51 -0.46 7.78 -8.94
CA ASP A 51 -1.63 8.57 -9.40
C ASP A 51 -1.92 8.40 -10.90
N SER A 52 -0.91 7.98 -11.68
CA SER A 52 -1.06 7.73 -13.13
C SER A 52 -1.44 6.28 -13.47
N LEU A 53 -1.47 5.37 -12.49
CA LEU A 53 -1.76 3.97 -12.75
C LEU A 53 -3.22 3.80 -13.17
N PRO A 54 -3.50 3.05 -14.24
CA PRO A 54 -4.87 2.77 -14.63
C PRO A 54 -5.52 1.84 -13.61
N HIS A 55 -6.82 2.05 -13.38
CA HIS A 55 -7.67 1.16 -12.60
C HIS A 55 -8.91 0.78 -13.41
N VAL A 56 -9.33 -0.48 -13.32
CA VAL A 56 -10.61 -0.92 -13.89
C VAL A 56 -11.76 -0.47 -12.99
N LEU A 57 -12.67 0.36 -13.52
CA LEU A 57 -13.70 1.06 -12.75
C LEU A 57 -14.91 0.19 -12.40
N THR A 58 -15.72 -0.28 -13.34
CA THR A 58 -16.84 -1.19 -13.02
C THR A 58 -17.38 -1.87 -14.27
N THR A 59 -17.64 -3.18 -14.18
CA THR A 59 -18.27 -4.12 -15.13
C THR A 59 -17.36 -4.87 -16.12
N GLY A 60 -17.57 -6.19 -16.17
CA GLY A 60 -17.23 -7.07 -17.30
C GLY A 60 -15.87 -7.76 -17.26
N VAL A 61 -15.11 -7.63 -16.18
CA VAL A 61 -13.79 -8.29 -16.07
C VAL A 61 -13.93 -9.59 -15.30
N ASP A 62 -14.09 -10.70 -16.04
CA ASP A 62 -14.21 -12.05 -15.46
C ASP A 62 -12.89 -12.83 -15.49
N ASN A 63 -11.83 -12.28 -16.08
CA ASN A 63 -10.47 -12.86 -16.13
C ASN A 63 -9.54 -12.37 -15.01
N LEU A 64 -10.09 -12.01 -13.84
CA LEU A 64 -9.32 -11.54 -12.67
C LEU A 64 -8.54 -12.66 -11.98
N ILE A 65 -9.04 -13.89 -12.07
CA ILE A 65 -8.38 -15.07 -11.51
C ILE A 65 -7.20 -15.43 -12.43
N PRO A 66 -5.94 -15.36 -11.95
CA PRO A 66 -4.79 -15.71 -12.77
C PRO A 66 -4.77 -17.21 -13.06
N SER A 67 -4.23 -17.60 -14.22
CA SER A 67 -3.87 -19.00 -14.43
C SER A 67 -2.75 -19.41 -13.44
N PRO A 68 -2.62 -20.70 -13.11
CA PRO A 68 -1.54 -21.16 -12.23
C PRO A 68 -0.15 -20.75 -12.71
N ALA A 69 0.10 -20.78 -14.03
CA ALA A 69 1.36 -20.33 -14.61
C ALA A 69 1.59 -18.82 -14.43
N ARG A 70 0.54 -18.00 -14.58
CA ARG A 70 0.64 -16.55 -14.33
C ARG A 70 0.92 -16.25 -12.85
N ALA A 71 0.24 -16.95 -11.94
CA ALA A 71 0.45 -16.81 -10.50
C ALA A 71 1.89 -17.18 -10.10
N ALA A 72 2.38 -18.34 -10.56
CA ALA A 72 3.75 -18.78 -10.28
C ALA A 72 4.81 -17.81 -10.83
N ALA A 73 4.60 -17.29 -12.06
CA ALA A 73 5.49 -16.30 -12.65
C ALA A 73 5.47 -14.96 -11.89
N PHE A 74 4.30 -14.50 -11.45
CA PHE A 74 4.16 -13.29 -10.65
C PHE A 74 4.88 -13.44 -9.30
N GLN A 75 4.66 -14.56 -8.60
CA GLN A 75 5.35 -14.85 -7.34
C GLN A 75 6.87 -14.88 -7.54
N SER A 76 7.36 -15.57 -8.58
CA SER A 76 8.79 -15.63 -8.90
C SER A 76 9.39 -14.24 -9.16
N ALA A 77 8.63 -13.35 -9.83
CA ALA A 77 9.04 -11.98 -10.06
C ALA A 77 9.15 -11.18 -8.75
N LEU A 78 8.15 -11.31 -7.88
CA LEU A 78 8.14 -10.63 -6.58
C LEU A 78 9.28 -11.13 -5.68
N GLU A 79 9.49 -12.43 -5.60
CA GLU A 79 10.60 -13.03 -4.86
C GLU A 79 11.97 -12.60 -5.40
N ALA A 80 12.11 -12.38 -6.71
CA ALA A 80 13.33 -11.85 -7.30
C ALA A 80 13.55 -10.37 -6.94
N LEU A 81 12.49 -9.54 -6.89
CA LEU A 81 12.61 -8.16 -6.38
C LEU A 81 13.01 -8.13 -4.91
N LEU A 82 12.50 -9.06 -4.10
CA LEU A 82 12.86 -9.18 -2.68
C LEU A 82 14.34 -9.56 -2.47
N ARG A 83 14.95 -10.23 -3.44
CA ARG A 83 16.40 -10.53 -3.47
C ARG A 83 17.25 -9.42 -4.12
N ASP A 84 16.63 -8.30 -4.48
CA ASP A 84 17.23 -7.22 -5.26
C ASP A 84 17.86 -7.70 -6.59
N ASP A 85 17.20 -8.65 -7.26
CA ASP A 85 17.60 -9.14 -8.59
C ASP A 85 16.60 -8.66 -9.66
N PRO A 86 16.74 -7.41 -10.14
CA PRO A 86 15.82 -6.85 -11.13
C PRO A 86 15.89 -7.55 -12.48
N GLY A 87 16.99 -8.25 -12.80
CA GLY A 87 17.14 -9.00 -14.05
C GLY A 87 16.25 -10.24 -14.04
N LEU A 88 16.37 -11.07 -13.01
CA LEU A 88 15.50 -12.23 -12.82
C LEU A 88 14.03 -11.81 -12.65
N ALA A 89 13.80 -10.73 -11.90
CA ALA A 89 12.46 -10.19 -11.71
C ALA A 89 11.82 -9.76 -13.04
N ALA A 90 12.56 -9.11 -13.93
CA ALA A 90 12.05 -8.68 -15.22
C ALA A 90 11.63 -9.86 -16.11
N THR A 91 12.45 -10.92 -16.17
CA THR A 91 12.13 -12.14 -16.94
C THR A 91 10.87 -12.84 -16.42
N ALA A 92 10.74 -12.98 -15.10
CA ALA A 92 9.56 -13.58 -14.49
C ALA A 92 8.31 -12.67 -14.63
N ALA A 93 8.48 -11.35 -14.49
CA ALA A 93 7.41 -10.37 -14.65
C ALA A 93 6.85 -10.40 -16.07
N GLU A 94 7.69 -10.43 -17.10
CA GLU A 94 7.25 -10.52 -18.50
C GLU A 94 6.38 -11.76 -18.75
N THR A 95 6.78 -12.90 -18.17
CA THR A 95 6.00 -14.14 -18.23
C THR A 95 4.62 -13.96 -17.57
N ALA A 96 4.56 -13.27 -16.42
CA ALA A 96 3.32 -12.96 -15.71
C ALA A 96 2.45 -11.88 -16.39
N GLY A 97 2.97 -11.18 -17.40
CA GLY A 97 2.34 -10.02 -18.02
C GLY A 97 2.52 -8.72 -17.24
N TYR A 98 3.61 -8.62 -16.48
CA TYR A 98 4.01 -7.47 -15.68
C TYR A 98 5.29 -6.85 -16.22
N GLN A 99 5.58 -5.64 -15.76
CA GLN A 99 6.88 -5.00 -15.92
C GLN A 99 7.49 -4.67 -14.56
N VAL A 100 8.82 -4.66 -14.50
CA VAL A 100 9.58 -4.10 -13.38
C VAL A 100 9.80 -2.62 -13.62
N VAL A 101 9.43 -1.78 -12.66
CA VAL A 101 9.72 -0.35 -12.65
C VAL A 101 10.71 -0.05 -11.53
N ILE A 102 11.76 0.71 -11.84
CA ILE A 102 12.81 1.06 -10.87
C ILE A 102 12.88 2.58 -10.76
N PHE A 103 12.73 3.07 -9.53
CA PHE A 103 12.94 4.46 -9.17
C PHE A 103 14.27 4.57 -8.46
N ASN A 104 15.19 5.39 -8.98
CA ASN A 104 16.51 5.63 -8.38
C ASN A 104 16.73 7.13 -8.18
N PHE A 105 16.99 7.53 -6.92
CA PHE A 105 17.20 8.91 -6.51
C PHE A 105 18.33 8.96 -5.48
N GLY A 106 19.58 8.97 -5.95
CA GLY A 106 20.75 8.78 -5.07
C GLY A 106 20.68 7.41 -4.40
N ASP A 107 20.75 7.36 -3.08
CA ASP A 107 20.66 6.13 -2.28
C ASP A 107 19.21 5.63 -2.10
N ILE A 108 18.21 6.39 -2.53
CA ILE A 108 16.80 6.02 -2.43
C ILE A 108 16.41 5.22 -3.67
N ARG A 109 15.92 4.01 -3.44
CA ARG A 109 15.47 3.09 -4.49
C ARG A 109 14.11 2.51 -4.16
N PHE A 110 13.22 2.48 -5.14
CA PHE A 110 11.98 1.72 -5.09
C PHE A 110 11.90 0.78 -6.28
N LEU A 111 11.45 -0.44 -6.03
CA LEU A 111 11.23 -1.47 -7.03
C LEU A 111 9.75 -1.74 -7.12
N ALA A 112 9.18 -1.83 -8.32
CA ALA A 112 7.77 -2.13 -8.44
C ALA A 112 7.44 -3.14 -9.53
N LEU A 113 6.40 -3.93 -9.30
CA LEU A 113 5.71 -4.71 -10.32
C LEU A 113 4.42 -3.98 -10.68
N ALA A 114 4.22 -3.72 -11.97
CA ALA A 114 2.97 -3.18 -12.50
C ALA A 114 2.46 -4.04 -13.66
N ASP A 115 1.15 -4.28 -13.73
CA ASP A 115 0.52 -5.09 -14.78
C ASP A 115 0.62 -4.34 -16.12
N SER A 116 1.46 -4.84 -17.02
CA SER A 116 1.73 -4.20 -18.31
C SER A 116 0.88 -4.80 -19.44
N ARG A 117 0.41 -6.05 -19.27
CA ARG A 117 -0.41 -6.75 -20.27
C ARG A 117 -1.90 -6.46 -20.08
N HIS A 118 -2.34 -6.27 -18.85
CA HIS A 118 -3.73 -5.93 -18.51
C HIS A 118 -3.76 -4.80 -17.47
N PRO A 119 -3.36 -3.57 -17.85
CA PRO A 119 -3.25 -2.46 -16.91
C PRO A 119 -4.55 -2.22 -16.14
N GLY A 120 -4.44 -2.10 -14.81
CA GLY A 120 -5.59 -1.89 -13.91
C GLY A 120 -6.37 -3.14 -13.53
N ILE A 121 -5.89 -4.34 -13.85
CA ILE A 121 -6.46 -5.60 -13.35
C ILE A 121 -5.65 -6.13 -12.15
N GLY A 122 -4.39 -6.49 -12.38
CA GLY A 122 -3.51 -7.00 -11.35
C GLY A 122 -3.07 -5.93 -10.33
N PRO A 123 -2.63 -6.32 -9.13
CA PRO A 123 -2.11 -5.37 -8.16
C PRO A 123 -0.81 -4.72 -8.65
N THR A 124 -0.58 -3.48 -8.24
CA THR A 124 0.76 -2.90 -8.23
C THR A 124 1.43 -3.23 -6.91
N VAL A 125 2.66 -3.73 -6.94
CA VAL A 125 3.47 -4.01 -5.74
C VAL A 125 4.70 -3.14 -5.77
N ILE A 126 4.97 -2.41 -4.70
CA ILE A 126 6.15 -1.56 -4.53
C ILE A 126 6.95 -2.12 -3.36
N VAL A 127 8.26 -2.27 -3.53
CA VAL A 127 9.23 -2.72 -2.53
C VAL A 127 10.26 -1.61 -2.32
N ASN A 128 10.59 -1.35 -1.05
CA ASN A 128 11.64 -0.44 -0.63
C ASN A 128 12.80 -1.25 -0.03
N PRO A 129 13.90 -1.46 -0.77
CA PRO A 129 15.08 -2.15 -0.26
C PRO A 129 15.73 -1.43 0.94
N ASN A 130 15.50 -0.13 1.08
CA ASN A 130 16.06 0.73 2.13
C ASN A 130 15.04 1.01 3.26
N ALA A 131 14.07 0.13 3.45
CA ALA A 131 13.04 0.29 4.46
C ALA A 131 13.64 0.37 5.86
N ARG A 132 13.06 1.25 6.68
CA ARG A 132 13.43 1.43 8.09
C ARG A 132 12.35 0.98 9.04
N ARG A 133 11.15 0.68 8.56
CA ARG A 133 10.06 0.14 9.38
C ARG A 133 9.58 -1.18 8.82
N GLU A 134 9.33 -2.11 9.73
CA GLU A 134 8.65 -3.40 9.52
C GLU A 134 7.17 -3.18 9.19
N LEU A 135 6.90 -2.51 8.08
CA LEU A 135 5.57 -2.09 7.66
C LEU A 135 5.30 -2.52 6.22
N ILE A 136 4.09 -2.99 5.97
CA ILE A 136 3.53 -3.19 4.62
C ILE A 136 2.20 -2.45 4.55
N ALA A 137 1.98 -1.67 3.50
CA ALA A 137 0.70 -1.04 3.22
C ALA A 137 -0.08 -1.84 2.16
N GLY A 138 -1.36 -2.08 2.38
CA GLY A 138 -2.27 -2.68 1.43
C GLY A 138 -3.45 -1.76 1.17
N ALA A 139 -3.67 -1.38 -0.08
CA ALA A 139 -4.82 -0.61 -0.54
C ALA A 139 -5.70 -1.54 -1.39
N PRO A 140 -6.66 -2.27 -0.78
CA PRO A 140 -7.47 -3.22 -1.53
C PRO A 140 -8.55 -2.54 -2.41
N HIS A 141 -8.96 -1.30 -2.10
CA HIS A 141 -10.06 -0.60 -2.78
C HIS A 141 -9.73 0.82 -3.28
N PRO A 142 -8.60 1.04 -3.98
CA PRO A 142 -8.14 2.39 -4.32
C PRO A 142 -9.11 3.17 -5.23
N VAL A 143 -9.92 2.47 -6.02
CA VAL A 143 -10.92 3.08 -6.91
C VAL A 143 -12.14 3.60 -6.16
N PHE A 144 -12.64 2.81 -5.20
CA PHE A 144 -13.84 3.15 -4.43
C PHE A 144 -13.51 4.10 -3.28
N GLU A 145 -12.33 3.94 -2.70
CA GLU A 145 -11.85 4.63 -1.51
C GLU A 145 -10.73 5.61 -1.93
N GLU A 146 -11.08 6.61 -2.75
CA GLU A 146 -10.12 7.53 -3.39
C GLU A 146 -9.01 8.03 -2.43
N GLY A 147 -7.75 7.86 -2.85
CA GLY A 147 -6.56 8.35 -2.18
C GLY A 147 -5.84 7.35 -1.27
N VAL A 148 -6.39 6.16 -1.03
CA VAL A 148 -5.67 5.11 -0.26
C VAL A 148 -4.47 4.52 -1.01
N ASP A 149 -4.46 4.62 -2.34
CA ASP A 149 -3.30 4.31 -3.20
C ASP A 149 -2.14 5.28 -2.98
N ILE A 150 -2.41 6.58 -3.02
CA ILE A 150 -1.42 7.62 -2.70
C ILE A 150 -0.97 7.49 -1.25
N GLU A 151 -1.87 7.16 -0.33
CA GLU A 151 -1.51 6.86 1.05
C GLU A 151 -0.56 5.66 1.16
N ALA A 152 -0.80 4.57 0.43
CA ALA A 152 0.11 3.44 0.39
C ALA A 152 1.51 3.86 -0.09
N GLY A 153 1.60 4.76 -1.07
CA GLY A 153 2.85 5.38 -1.49
C GLY A 153 3.52 6.23 -0.39
N LEU A 154 2.74 6.93 0.43
CA LEU A 154 3.24 7.69 1.59
C LEU A 154 3.76 6.79 2.71
N PHE A 155 3.18 5.60 2.90
CA PHE A 155 3.76 4.60 3.81
C PHE A 155 5.18 4.21 3.37
N VAL A 156 5.37 3.95 2.08
CA VAL A 156 6.69 3.56 1.56
C VAL A 156 7.69 4.72 1.60
N THR A 157 7.26 5.94 1.30
CA THR A 157 8.17 7.10 1.16
C THR A 157 8.41 7.86 2.46
N ARG A 158 7.39 8.02 3.32
CA ARG A 158 7.48 8.79 4.57
C ARG A 158 7.61 7.94 5.81
N LEU A 159 6.91 6.80 5.86
CA LEU A 159 7.11 5.84 6.94
C LEU A 159 8.27 4.89 6.64
N GLU A 160 8.88 4.98 5.46
CA GLU A 160 9.99 4.09 5.05
C GLU A 160 9.61 2.62 5.23
N ALA A 161 8.34 2.30 4.90
CA ALA A 161 7.79 0.96 4.95
C ALA A 161 8.49 0.03 3.94
N ARG A 162 8.44 -1.29 4.19
CA ARG A 162 9.02 -2.31 3.33
C ARG A 162 8.35 -2.41 1.98
N ALA A 163 7.02 -2.30 1.95
CA ALA A 163 6.27 -2.44 0.72
C ALA A 163 4.89 -1.78 0.74
N ALA A 164 4.32 -1.61 -0.46
CA ALA A 164 2.92 -1.33 -0.70
C ALA A 164 2.33 -2.31 -1.71
N ILE A 165 1.06 -2.67 -1.54
CA ILE A 165 0.25 -3.46 -2.49
C ILE A 165 -1.01 -2.65 -2.80
N ILE A 166 -1.24 -2.33 -4.06
CA ILE A 166 -2.37 -1.50 -4.50
C ILE A 166 -3.19 -2.32 -5.48
N ALA A 167 -4.47 -2.59 -5.18
CA ALA A 167 -5.32 -3.36 -6.08
C ALA A 167 -5.54 -2.63 -7.41
N GLY A 168 -5.51 -3.36 -8.53
CA GLY A 168 -5.75 -2.76 -9.85
C GLY A 168 -7.23 -2.50 -10.10
N ALA A 169 -8.07 -3.50 -9.87
CA ALA A 169 -9.49 -3.44 -10.17
C ALA A 169 -10.32 -2.88 -9.00
N HIS A 170 -11.41 -2.18 -9.32
CA HIS A 170 -12.46 -1.87 -8.35
C HIS A 170 -13.03 -3.15 -7.77
N ALA A 171 -13.40 -3.12 -6.48
CA ALA A 171 -14.09 -4.22 -5.78
C ALA A 171 -15.33 -4.78 -6.50
N CYS A 172 -15.91 -4.04 -7.44
CA CYS A 172 -17.15 -4.38 -8.18
C CYS A 172 -16.92 -4.61 -9.68
N ALA A 173 -15.66 -4.76 -10.10
CA ALA A 173 -15.31 -4.93 -11.51
C ALA A 173 -15.82 -6.26 -12.12
N SER A 174 -15.87 -7.33 -11.32
CA SER A 174 -16.36 -8.63 -11.79
C SER A 174 -17.83 -8.87 -11.49
N SER A 175 -18.48 -9.64 -12.36
CA SER A 175 -19.83 -10.15 -12.12
C SER A 175 -19.84 -11.38 -11.18
N VAL A 176 -18.71 -12.06 -11.03
CA VAL A 176 -18.57 -13.30 -10.26
C VAL A 176 -18.57 -12.99 -8.77
N ALA A 177 -19.38 -13.71 -7.99
CA ALA A 177 -19.41 -13.60 -6.54
C ALA A 177 -18.15 -14.21 -5.89
N SER A 178 -17.64 -13.56 -4.85
CA SER A 178 -16.62 -14.12 -3.96
C SER A 178 -17.23 -15.22 -3.11
N ARG A 179 -16.42 -16.23 -2.77
CA ARG A 179 -16.80 -17.28 -1.82
C ARG A 179 -16.42 -16.94 -0.38
N CYS A 180 -15.60 -15.92 -0.17
CA CYS A 180 -15.04 -15.59 1.14
C CYS A 180 -15.89 -14.58 1.93
N ALA A 181 -16.94 -14.04 1.31
CA ALA A 181 -17.89 -13.13 1.93
C ALA A 181 -19.25 -13.26 1.25
N THR A 182 -20.34 -13.12 2.01
CA THR A 182 -21.70 -13.44 1.56
C THR A 182 -22.42 -12.27 0.92
N ALA A 183 -22.45 -11.10 1.55
CA ALA A 183 -23.01 -9.89 0.96
C ALA A 183 -22.58 -8.62 1.68
N ASP A 184 -22.42 -7.55 0.92
CA ASP A 184 -22.25 -6.19 1.42
C ASP A 184 -23.06 -5.19 0.58
N ASN A 185 -22.92 -3.90 0.86
CA ASN A 185 -23.55 -2.83 0.08
C ASN A 185 -22.50 -2.03 -0.71
N VAL A 186 -21.35 -2.64 -1.05
CA VAL A 186 -20.27 -1.95 -1.76
C VAL A 186 -20.58 -1.83 -3.25
N CYS A 187 -21.17 -2.87 -3.84
CA CYS A 187 -21.49 -2.89 -5.26
C CYS A 187 -22.92 -2.41 -5.58
N PRO A 188 -23.10 -1.61 -6.65
CA PRO A 188 -24.42 -1.09 -7.02
C PRO A 188 -25.42 -2.21 -7.35
N GLY A 189 -26.63 -2.05 -6.83
CA GLY A 189 -27.74 -2.99 -6.91
C GLY A 189 -28.63 -2.79 -5.67
N ASN A 190 -29.95 -2.70 -5.84
CA ASN A 190 -30.86 -2.45 -4.71
C ASN A 190 -30.86 -3.64 -3.72
N GLY A 191 -30.02 -3.61 -2.69
CA GLY A 191 -29.93 -4.63 -1.64
C GLY A 191 -28.50 -5.16 -1.40
N SER A 192 -28.38 -6.14 -0.49
CA SER A 192 -27.13 -6.82 -0.12
C SER A 192 -26.60 -7.67 -1.28
N ALA A 193 -25.96 -7.01 -2.25
CA ALA A 193 -25.31 -7.69 -3.37
C ALA A 193 -24.16 -8.56 -2.82
N PRO A 194 -23.90 -9.73 -3.44
CA PRO A 194 -22.75 -10.52 -3.04
C PRO A 194 -21.47 -9.74 -3.31
N VAL A 195 -20.53 -9.84 -2.36
CA VAL A 195 -19.15 -9.39 -2.55
C VAL A 195 -18.61 -10.06 -3.81
N ARG A 196 -17.90 -9.32 -4.67
CA ARG A 196 -17.42 -9.85 -5.97
C ARG A 196 -16.01 -10.43 -5.82
N VAL A 197 -15.62 -11.33 -6.73
CA VAL A 197 -14.26 -11.87 -6.78
C VAL A 197 -13.20 -10.77 -6.98
N SER A 198 -13.60 -9.62 -7.54
CA SER A 198 -12.77 -8.42 -7.70
C SER A 198 -12.46 -7.68 -6.40
N ASP A 199 -13.16 -7.97 -5.30
CA ASP A 199 -12.86 -7.39 -4.00
C ASP A 199 -11.61 -8.04 -3.42
N ALA A 200 -10.50 -7.29 -3.44
CA ALA A 200 -9.20 -7.77 -2.99
C ALA A 200 -9.13 -8.02 -1.48
N ALA A 201 -9.93 -7.33 -0.67
CA ALA A 201 -9.99 -7.55 0.78
C ALA A 201 -10.73 -8.83 1.15
N HIS A 202 -11.62 -9.30 0.28
CA HIS A 202 -12.52 -10.41 0.54
C HIS A 202 -12.35 -11.55 -0.47
N ASN A 203 -11.12 -11.79 -0.95
CA ASN A 203 -10.84 -12.88 -1.87
C ASN A 203 -9.42 -13.45 -1.74
N THR A 204 -9.28 -14.77 -1.79
CA THR A 204 -7.98 -15.47 -1.70
C THR A 204 -7.34 -15.78 -3.05
N VAL A 205 -8.05 -15.68 -4.17
CA VAL A 205 -7.58 -16.21 -5.47
C VAL A 205 -6.93 -15.16 -6.37
N LEU A 206 -6.89 -13.90 -5.93
CA LEU A 206 -6.29 -12.80 -6.68
C LEU A 206 -4.78 -12.72 -6.45
N LEU A 207 -4.06 -12.16 -7.44
CA LEU A 207 -2.63 -11.85 -7.28
C LEU A 207 -2.36 -10.87 -6.11
N TYR A 208 -3.36 -10.10 -5.67
CA TYR A 208 -3.25 -9.25 -4.48
C TYR A 208 -3.02 -10.07 -3.21
N GLN A 209 -3.79 -11.15 -3.02
CA GLN A 209 -3.58 -12.07 -1.89
C GLN A 209 -2.21 -12.76 -2.01
N LEU A 210 -1.85 -13.22 -3.20
CA LEU A 210 -0.55 -13.85 -3.43
C LEU A 210 0.61 -12.92 -3.08
N ALA A 211 0.54 -11.64 -3.48
CA ALA A 211 1.52 -10.63 -3.09
C ALA A 211 1.55 -10.44 -1.57
N HIS A 212 0.39 -10.34 -0.93
CA HIS A 212 0.27 -10.21 0.52
C HIS A 212 0.96 -11.36 1.26
N GLU A 213 0.64 -12.61 0.91
CA GLU A 213 1.23 -13.80 1.53
C GLU A 213 2.73 -13.87 1.27
N THR A 214 3.18 -13.59 0.04
CA THR A 214 4.61 -13.60 -0.32
C THR A 214 5.40 -12.60 0.52
N LEU A 215 4.91 -11.37 0.66
CA LEU A 215 5.57 -10.33 1.46
C LEU A 215 5.50 -10.64 2.97
N ALA A 216 4.37 -11.16 3.46
CA ALA A 216 4.19 -11.52 4.85
C ALA A 216 5.08 -12.69 5.30
N HIS A 217 5.39 -13.62 4.40
CA HIS A 217 6.36 -14.70 4.64
C HIS A 217 7.80 -14.19 4.57
N ALA A 218 8.12 -13.29 3.64
CA ALA A 218 9.44 -12.70 3.52
C ALA A 218 9.82 -11.84 4.73
N TRP A 219 8.84 -11.16 5.33
CA TRP A 219 9.02 -10.32 6.51
C TRP A 219 8.05 -10.72 7.62
N PRO A 220 8.37 -11.79 8.37
CA PRO A 220 7.48 -12.36 9.40
C PRO A 220 7.21 -11.41 10.57
N ASP A 221 8.04 -10.37 10.76
CA ASP A 221 7.86 -9.38 11.83
C ASP A 221 7.10 -8.12 11.36
N SER A 222 6.80 -8.02 10.06
CA SER A 222 6.10 -6.85 9.53
C SER A 222 4.65 -6.78 9.96
N ILE A 223 4.24 -5.55 10.31
CA ILE A 223 2.86 -5.15 10.53
C ILE A 223 2.27 -4.73 9.17
N VAL A 224 1.12 -5.28 8.82
CA VAL A 224 0.41 -4.99 7.57
C VAL A 224 -0.80 -4.13 7.84
N PHE A 225 -0.83 -2.95 7.23
CA PHE A 225 -1.97 -2.06 7.22
C PHE A 225 -2.85 -2.33 6.01
N SER A 226 -4.12 -2.66 6.22
CA SER A 226 -5.17 -2.58 5.19
C SER A 226 -5.80 -1.20 5.25
N LEU A 227 -5.39 -0.31 4.35
CA LEU A 227 -5.82 1.08 4.26
C LEU A 227 -7.20 1.16 3.62
N ARG A 228 -8.15 1.80 4.32
CA ARG A 228 -9.54 1.92 3.90
C ARG A 228 -10.11 3.32 4.08
N GLY A 229 -11.05 3.66 3.21
CA GLY A 229 -11.90 4.85 3.34
C GLY A 229 -13.30 4.52 3.87
N MET A 230 -13.76 5.26 4.87
CA MET A 230 -15.13 5.16 5.38
C MET A 230 -16.02 6.30 4.86
N MET A 231 -17.17 5.94 4.31
CA MET A 231 -18.17 6.88 3.80
C MET A 231 -19.12 7.44 4.87
N ARG A 232 -18.99 7.03 6.15
CA ARG A 232 -19.92 7.46 7.21
C ARG A 232 -19.46 8.75 7.91
N ALA A 233 -20.41 9.68 8.01
CA ALA A 233 -20.28 11.00 8.64
C ALA A 233 -20.69 11.00 10.12
N ASP A 234 -20.27 9.98 10.88
CA ASP A 234 -20.27 10.15 12.34
C ASP A 234 -19.01 10.92 12.76
N ASN A 235 -18.77 11.08 14.07
CA ASN A 235 -17.60 11.84 14.53
C ASN A 235 -16.29 11.03 14.54
N ALA A 236 -16.25 9.74 14.18
CA ALA A 236 -14.96 9.09 13.94
C ALA A 236 -14.41 9.60 12.64
N ILE A 237 -13.12 9.86 12.66
CA ILE A 237 -12.35 10.14 11.46
C ILE A 237 -11.26 9.10 11.22
N VAL A 238 -10.97 8.26 12.22
CA VAL A 238 -10.05 7.13 12.13
C VAL A 238 -10.55 5.99 13.02
N ILE A 239 -10.54 4.76 12.51
CA ILE A 239 -10.83 3.53 13.25
C ILE A 239 -9.68 2.55 13.01
N PHE A 240 -9.03 2.10 14.09
CA PHE A 240 -8.04 1.02 14.05
C PHE A 240 -8.68 -0.29 14.47
N SER A 241 -8.30 -1.38 13.81
CA SER A 241 -8.70 -2.73 14.22
C SER A 241 -7.65 -3.77 13.90
N ASP A 242 -7.58 -4.86 14.66
CA ASP A 242 -6.77 -6.04 14.36
C ASP A 242 -7.43 -7.02 13.37
N GLY A 243 -8.51 -6.62 12.70
CA GLY A 243 -9.30 -7.50 11.84
C GLY A 243 -10.24 -8.41 12.64
N SER A 244 -10.56 -8.06 13.88
CA SER A 244 -11.54 -8.77 14.71
C SER A 244 -12.45 -7.79 15.44
N ARG A 245 -13.58 -8.30 15.94
CA ARG A 245 -14.50 -7.57 16.84
C ARG A 245 -14.23 -7.86 18.31
N ARG A 246 -13.08 -8.47 18.64
CA ARG A 246 -12.76 -8.82 20.02
C ARG A 246 -12.06 -7.66 20.69
N HIS A 247 -12.42 -7.40 21.94
CA HIS A 247 -11.67 -6.47 22.77
C HIS A 247 -10.29 -7.03 23.10
N ALA A 248 -9.36 -6.13 23.33
CA ALA A 248 -8.02 -6.45 23.80
C ALA A 248 -7.53 -5.37 24.78
N GLY A 249 -6.49 -5.68 25.55
CA GLY A 249 -5.91 -4.74 26.51
C GLY A 249 -5.23 -3.55 25.83
N VAL A 250 -4.81 -2.58 26.65
CA VAL A 250 -4.16 -1.33 26.19
C VAL A 250 -2.91 -1.55 25.35
N GLU A 251 -2.20 -2.68 25.55
CA GLU A 251 -1.00 -3.03 24.80
C GLU A 251 -1.27 -3.54 23.38
N ALA A 252 -2.54 -3.83 23.04
CA ALA A 252 -2.89 -4.25 21.69
C ALA A 252 -2.54 -3.16 20.68
N LEU A 253 -1.93 -3.56 19.56
CA LEU A 253 -1.45 -2.62 18.55
C LEU A 253 -2.51 -1.61 18.08
N PRO A 254 -3.78 -1.99 17.80
CA PRO A 254 -4.82 -1.03 17.44
C PRO A 254 -5.09 0.04 18.51
N ASN A 255 -5.02 -0.32 19.79
CA ASN A 255 -5.22 0.60 20.91
C ASN A 255 -4.05 1.59 21.02
N ARG A 256 -2.81 1.08 20.91
CA ARG A 256 -1.61 1.92 20.88
C ARG A 256 -1.61 2.89 19.69
N LEU A 257 -2.01 2.44 18.51
CA LEU A 257 -2.14 3.28 17.32
C LEU A 257 -3.21 4.36 17.49
N ARG A 258 -4.37 4.01 18.06
CA ARG A 258 -5.40 4.98 18.42
C ARG A 258 -4.81 6.07 19.30
N ASP A 259 -4.14 5.71 20.39
CA ASP A 259 -3.59 6.67 21.35
C ASP A 259 -2.49 7.55 20.75
N GLY A 260 -1.58 6.95 19.98
CA GLY A 260 -0.52 7.66 19.29
C GLY A 260 -1.03 8.70 18.29
N VAL A 261 -2.11 8.38 17.56
CA VAL A 261 -2.76 9.32 16.63
C VAL A 261 -3.62 10.34 17.36
N ALA A 262 -4.30 9.95 18.44
CA ALA A 262 -5.08 10.86 19.29
C ALA A 262 -4.21 11.95 19.95
N ALA A 263 -2.93 11.64 20.20
CA ALA A 263 -1.93 12.58 20.72
C ALA A 263 -1.48 13.65 19.69
N THR A 264 -1.89 13.54 18.42
CA THR A 264 -1.62 14.56 17.38
C THR A 264 -2.75 15.58 17.31
N SER A 265 -2.60 16.63 16.49
CA SER A 265 -3.68 17.59 16.25
C SER A 265 -4.85 17.01 15.45
N LEU A 266 -4.79 15.75 15.00
CA LEU A 266 -5.91 15.13 14.29
C LEU A 266 -7.15 14.96 15.18
N SER A 267 -6.96 14.74 16.49
CA SER A 267 -8.06 14.56 17.44
C SER A 267 -8.97 15.79 17.58
N SER A 268 -8.50 16.98 17.21
CA SER A 268 -9.36 18.18 17.18
C SER A 268 -10.37 18.17 16.03
N ALA A 269 -10.16 17.33 15.02
CA ALA A 269 -11.05 17.23 13.86
C ALA A 269 -12.11 16.12 14.00
N GLY A 270 -11.95 15.21 14.97
CA GLY A 270 -12.85 14.09 15.19
C GLY A 270 -12.25 13.03 16.10
N LYS A 271 -13.05 12.02 16.43
CA LYS A 271 -12.65 10.88 17.26
C LYS A 271 -11.71 9.94 16.50
N ILE A 272 -10.69 9.48 17.19
CA ILE A 272 -9.80 8.39 16.80
C ILE A 272 -10.16 7.23 17.71
N VAL A 273 -10.53 6.09 17.15
CA VAL A 273 -11.08 4.98 17.94
C VAL A 273 -10.44 3.64 17.59
N SER A 274 -10.60 2.67 18.47
CA SER A 274 -10.21 1.28 18.20
C SER A 274 -11.38 0.31 18.37
N CYS A 275 -11.45 -0.70 17.52
CA CYS A 275 -12.36 -1.84 17.71
C CYS A 275 -11.98 -2.73 18.90
N GLN A 276 -10.73 -2.63 19.36
CA GLN A 276 -10.20 -3.43 20.46
C GLN A 276 -10.39 -2.77 21.82
N ASP A 277 -10.73 -1.49 21.88
CA ASP A 277 -10.99 -0.79 23.15
C ASP A 277 -12.48 -0.81 23.48
N ALA A 278 -12.81 -1.24 24.70
CA ALA A 278 -14.18 -1.29 25.18
C ALA A 278 -14.79 0.11 25.38
N ASP A 279 -13.98 1.14 25.65
CA ASP A 279 -14.47 2.50 25.80
C ASP A 279 -14.97 3.10 24.47
N ASP A 280 -14.55 2.51 23.35
CA ASP A 280 -14.95 2.89 21.99
C ASP A 280 -16.18 2.11 21.48
N ASP A 281 -16.79 1.22 22.27
CA ASP A 281 -17.97 0.42 21.90
C ASP A 281 -19.25 1.23 21.68
N THR A 282 -19.30 2.46 22.19
CA THR A 282 -20.47 3.35 22.12
C THR A 282 -20.84 3.77 20.69
N LEU A 283 -20.08 3.29 19.71
CA LEU A 283 -20.12 3.70 18.34
C LEU A 283 -20.59 2.50 17.52
N ALA A 284 -21.56 2.71 16.63
CA ALA A 284 -22.07 1.69 15.70
C ALA A 284 -21.04 1.28 14.60
N ARG A 285 -19.76 1.22 14.98
CA ARG A 285 -18.55 1.11 14.16
C ARG A 285 -17.98 -0.30 14.12
N ARG A 286 -18.55 -1.25 14.87
CA ARG A 286 -18.11 -2.66 14.87
C ARG A 286 -18.25 -3.34 13.50
N SER A 287 -19.01 -2.76 12.56
CA SER A 287 -19.04 -3.19 11.16
C SER A 287 -17.75 -2.88 10.39
N PHE A 288 -16.96 -1.89 10.84
CA PHE A 288 -15.72 -1.44 10.21
C PHE A 288 -14.45 -2.08 10.82
N CYS A 289 -14.59 -3.09 11.66
CA CYS A 289 -13.43 -3.79 12.26
C CYS A 289 -12.71 -4.75 11.30
N GLY A 290 -13.04 -4.75 10.01
CA GLY A 290 -12.37 -5.61 9.04
C GLY A 290 -12.45 -7.12 9.32
N ALA A 291 -13.44 -7.62 10.08
CA ALA A 291 -13.52 -9.03 10.47
C ALA A 291 -13.63 -10.02 9.29
N GLY A 292 -14.16 -9.55 8.16
CA GLY A 292 -14.23 -10.32 6.92
C GLY A 292 -12.95 -10.30 6.08
N ASN A 293 -11.95 -9.49 6.45
CA ASN A 293 -10.77 -9.26 5.64
C ASN A 293 -9.90 -10.53 5.60
N VAL A 294 -9.70 -11.05 4.39
CA VAL A 294 -8.94 -12.29 4.12
C VAL A 294 -7.47 -12.15 4.53
N GLN A 295 -6.86 -11.00 4.24
CA GLN A 295 -5.46 -10.73 4.64
C GLN A 295 -5.32 -10.71 6.17
N GLY A 296 -6.29 -10.10 6.86
CA GLY A 296 -6.31 -10.09 8.32
C GLY A 296 -6.47 -11.49 8.92
N ARG A 297 -7.39 -12.30 8.38
CA ARG A 297 -7.56 -13.70 8.80
C ARG A 297 -6.31 -14.54 8.57
N PHE A 298 -5.64 -14.37 7.42
CA PHE A 298 -4.38 -15.04 7.12
C PHE A 298 -3.29 -14.70 8.14
N LEU A 299 -3.03 -13.41 8.38
CA LEU A 299 -2.01 -12.96 9.34
C LEU A 299 -2.31 -13.33 10.79
N ASN A 300 -3.59 -13.43 11.14
CA ASN A 300 -4.04 -13.87 12.46
C ASN A 300 -4.07 -15.40 12.62
N GLY A 301 -3.58 -16.16 11.63
CA GLY A 301 -3.43 -17.61 11.72
C GLY A 301 -4.73 -18.38 11.56
N SER A 302 -5.71 -17.85 10.82
CA SER A 302 -6.91 -18.62 10.47
C SER A 302 -6.53 -19.89 9.69
N PRO A 303 -7.13 -21.05 10.01
CA PRO A 303 -6.91 -22.29 9.24
C PRO A 303 -7.49 -22.22 7.82
N ASP A 304 -8.42 -21.30 7.57
CA ASP A 304 -8.92 -20.95 6.23
C ASP A 304 -9.30 -19.46 6.21
N ALA A 305 -8.43 -18.64 5.63
CA ALA A 305 -8.62 -17.19 5.54
C ALA A 305 -9.89 -16.79 4.75
N CYS A 306 -10.42 -17.68 3.90
CA CYS A 306 -11.60 -17.38 3.11
C CYS A 306 -12.88 -17.45 3.96
N SER A 307 -13.05 -18.48 4.79
CA SER A 307 -14.33 -18.78 5.43
C SER A 307 -14.30 -18.83 6.95
N VAL A 308 -13.12 -18.87 7.57
CA VAL A 308 -12.96 -19.05 9.01
C VAL A 308 -12.33 -17.80 9.63
N ASP A 309 -12.99 -17.24 10.64
CA ASP A 309 -12.40 -16.17 11.44
C ASP A 309 -11.23 -16.71 12.27
N ALA A 310 -10.17 -15.91 12.42
CA ALA A 310 -9.08 -16.26 13.31
C ALA A 310 -9.53 -16.29 14.78
N SER A 311 -8.92 -17.17 15.57
CA SER A 311 -9.26 -17.34 16.99
C SER A 311 -8.63 -16.27 17.89
N ALA A 312 -7.61 -15.56 17.44
CA ALA A 312 -6.95 -14.47 18.14
C ALA A 312 -6.21 -13.58 17.14
N SER A 313 -5.81 -12.38 17.56
CA SER A 313 -4.89 -11.54 16.78
C SER A 313 -3.45 -12.02 16.94
N SER A 314 -2.66 -11.95 15.87
CA SER A 314 -1.20 -12.13 15.93
C SER A 314 -0.45 -10.84 16.24
N GLY A 315 -1.13 -9.69 16.28
CA GLY A 315 -0.52 -8.37 16.37
C GLY A 315 0.10 -7.87 15.06
N ARG A 316 -0.05 -8.62 13.94
CA ARG A 316 0.57 -8.30 12.65
C ARG A 316 -0.34 -7.62 11.65
N PHE A 317 -1.65 -7.54 11.91
CA PHE A 317 -2.60 -6.93 10.99
C PHE A 317 -3.28 -5.71 11.62
N VAL A 318 -3.42 -4.65 10.83
CA VAL A 318 -4.16 -3.45 11.17
C VAL A 318 -5.11 -3.10 10.03
N HIS A 319 -6.41 -3.19 10.27
CA HIS A 319 -7.44 -2.60 9.43
C HIS A 319 -7.62 -1.13 9.84
N LEU A 320 -7.42 -0.21 8.90
CA LEU A 320 -7.45 1.23 9.14
C LEU A 320 -8.54 1.88 8.28
N GLU A 321 -9.62 2.34 8.91
CA GLU A 321 -10.72 3.02 8.23
C GLU A 321 -10.65 4.53 8.49
N GLN A 322 -10.78 5.32 7.43
CA GLN A 322 -10.46 6.74 7.46
C GLN A 322 -11.56 7.60 6.86
N GLY A 323 -11.92 8.67 7.55
CA GLY A 323 -12.91 9.63 7.10
C GLY A 323 -12.37 10.51 5.98
N GLY A 324 -13.28 11.11 5.21
CA GLY A 324 -12.93 11.97 4.07
C GLY A 324 -11.99 13.13 4.41
N ILE A 325 -11.96 13.62 5.66
CA ILE A 325 -11.01 14.67 6.08
C ILE A 325 -9.55 14.22 6.01
N VAL A 326 -9.28 12.94 6.26
CA VAL A 326 -7.94 12.35 6.17
C VAL A 326 -7.55 12.17 4.70
N LEU A 327 -8.46 11.60 3.90
CA LEU A 327 -8.22 11.27 2.49
C LEU A 327 -8.33 12.46 1.53
N ALA A 328 -8.94 13.58 1.93
CA ALA A 328 -9.22 14.72 1.04
C ALA A 328 -8.00 15.29 0.31
N ARG A 329 -6.81 15.23 0.93
CA ARG A 329 -5.55 15.72 0.35
C ARG A 329 -4.79 14.65 -0.43
N LEU A 330 -5.27 13.42 -0.41
CA LEU A 330 -4.61 12.26 -1.01
C LEU A 330 -5.24 11.85 -2.35
N ARG A 331 -6.22 12.59 -2.86
CA ARG A 331 -6.92 12.25 -4.11
C ARG A 331 -6.11 12.48 -5.39
N SER A 332 -5.01 13.22 -5.30
CA SER A 332 -4.08 13.41 -6.42
C SER A 332 -2.73 13.87 -5.92
N ALA A 333 -1.68 13.31 -6.51
CA ALA A 333 -0.29 13.65 -6.22
C ALA A 333 0.00 15.11 -6.61
N ALA A 334 -0.66 15.61 -7.67
CA ALA A 334 -0.49 16.99 -8.14
C ALA A 334 -1.01 18.05 -7.17
N GLN A 335 -1.92 17.69 -6.26
CA GLN A 335 -2.50 18.59 -5.28
C GLN A 335 -1.99 18.33 -3.86
N LEU A 336 -0.99 17.45 -3.72
CA LEU A 336 -0.53 16.98 -2.44
C LEU A 336 0.19 18.11 -1.69
N ASN A 337 -0.46 18.60 -0.64
CA ASN A 337 0.15 19.45 0.38
C ASN A 337 -0.17 18.88 1.75
N LEU A 338 0.82 18.22 2.34
CA LEU A 338 0.66 17.50 3.59
C LEU A 338 0.95 18.34 4.83
N SER A 339 1.57 19.52 4.70
CA SER A 339 1.96 20.32 5.88
C SER A 339 0.74 20.68 6.72
N GLY A 340 0.68 20.15 7.96
CA GLY A 340 -0.42 20.35 8.90
C GLY A 340 -1.72 19.66 8.51
N SER A 341 -1.71 18.75 7.52
CA SER A 341 -2.91 18.05 7.07
C SER A 341 -3.31 16.93 8.04
N ALA A 342 -4.55 16.44 7.89
CA ALA A 342 -5.03 15.30 8.66
C ALA A 342 -4.22 14.02 8.36
N ALA A 343 -3.91 13.77 7.09
CA ALA A 343 -3.07 12.65 6.67
C ALA A 343 -1.65 12.72 7.25
N GLU A 344 -1.05 13.91 7.32
CA GLU A 344 0.28 14.05 7.92
C GLU A 344 0.26 13.74 9.42
N ASN A 345 -0.76 14.21 10.13
CA ASN A 345 -0.91 13.91 11.55
C ASN A 345 -1.18 12.42 11.81
N LEU A 346 -1.97 11.76 10.96
CA LEU A 346 -2.14 10.31 11.00
C LEU A 346 -0.79 9.59 10.86
N LEU A 347 -0.01 9.91 9.82
CA LEU A 347 1.31 9.30 9.58
C LEU A 347 2.27 9.55 10.75
N ARG A 348 2.29 10.76 11.33
CA ARG A 348 3.10 11.08 12.52
C ARG A 348 2.71 10.23 13.73
N GLY A 349 1.42 10.06 13.99
CA GLY A 349 0.93 9.22 15.09
C GLY A 349 1.30 7.75 14.92
N ILE A 350 1.16 7.22 13.70
CA ILE A 350 1.60 5.86 13.35
C ILE A 350 3.12 5.70 13.59
N ALA A 351 3.92 6.65 13.09
CA ALA A 351 5.37 6.63 13.23
C ALA A 351 5.87 6.69 14.68
N ALA A 352 5.09 7.31 15.58
CA ALA A 352 5.40 7.36 17.01
C ALA A 352 5.19 6.01 17.71
N VAL A 353 4.27 5.18 17.22
CA VAL A 353 3.95 3.87 17.79
C VAL A 353 4.82 2.77 17.20
N ILE A 354 5.15 2.91 15.91
CA ILE A 354 5.96 1.96 15.13
C ILE A 354 7.28 2.68 14.76
N PRO A 355 8.28 2.64 15.67
CA PRO A 355 9.53 3.35 15.45
C PRO A 355 10.31 2.76 14.26
N SER A 356 11.14 3.58 13.63
CA SER A 356 12.14 3.09 12.69
C SER A 356 13.17 2.23 13.42
N SER A 357 13.54 1.11 12.83
CA SER A 357 14.79 0.43 13.17
C SER A 357 15.95 1.42 13.01
N GLU A 358 16.80 1.51 14.03
CA GLU A 358 18.09 2.17 13.86
C GLU A 358 18.85 1.36 12.80
N MET A 359 19.36 2.03 11.75
CA MET A 359 20.27 1.34 10.84
C MET A 359 21.45 0.87 11.70
N PRO A 360 21.85 -0.42 11.64
CA PRO A 360 23.10 -0.82 12.26
C PRO A 360 24.19 0.10 11.73
N MET A 361 24.75 0.93 12.61
CA MET A 361 25.90 1.77 12.29
C MET A 361 26.93 0.85 11.66
N ALA A 362 27.32 1.12 10.41
CA ALA A 362 28.38 0.38 9.76
C ALA A 362 29.59 0.42 10.70
N SER A 363 29.94 -0.74 11.26
CA SER A 363 31.03 -0.85 12.21
C SER A 363 32.30 -0.33 11.51
N PRO A 364 33.05 0.63 12.08
CA PRO A 364 34.19 1.24 11.40
C PRO A 364 35.39 0.29 11.21
N ASP A 365 35.31 -0.96 11.63
CA ASP A 365 36.43 -1.90 11.62
C ASP A 365 36.43 -2.80 10.36
N SER A 366 36.99 -2.28 9.26
CA SER A 366 37.79 -3.10 8.32
C SER A 366 38.70 -2.28 7.39
N ALA A 367 39.06 -1.05 7.77
CA ALA A 367 40.17 -0.33 7.15
C ALA A 367 41.47 -0.56 7.94
N SER A 368 42.06 -1.74 7.81
CA SER A 368 43.50 -1.93 8.06
C SER A 368 44.11 -2.66 6.87
N GLY A 369 44.88 -1.90 6.10
CA GLY A 369 45.40 -2.24 4.79
C GLY A 369 46.53 -3.29 4.75
N PRO A 370 47.21 -3.40 3.59
CA PRO A 370 48.14 -4.47 3.29
C PRO A 370 49.49 -4.21 3.98
N GLY A 371 49.83 -5.06 4.94
CA GLY A 371 51.18 -5.15 5.48
C GLY A 371 52.04 -6.09 4.63
N GLN A 372 52.97 -5.49 3.89
CA GLN A 372 54.09 -6.17 3.23
C GLN A 372 54.97 -6.95 4.22
N ASP A 373 55.61 -7.98 3.65
CA ASP A 373 56.86 -8.64 4.05
C ASP A 373 56.97 -9.38 5.39
N ARG A 374 57.25 -10.69 5.29
CA ARG A 374 58.59 -11.24 5.58
C ARG A 374 58.70 -12.74 5.22
N ARG A 375 59.69 -13.00 4.35
CA ARG A 375 60.48 -14.23 4.13
C ARG A 375 59.84 -15.42 3.44
#